data_AF-A0A928SPP5-F1
#
_entry.id   AF-A0A928SPP5-F1
#
_cell.length_a   1.000
_cell.length_b   1.000
_cell.length_c   1.000
_cell.angle_alpha   90.00
_cell.angle_beta   90.00
_cell.angle_gamma   90.00
#
_symmetry.space_group_name_H-M   'P 1'
#
loop_
_entity.id
_entity.type
_entity.pdbx_description
1 polymer ?
#
loop_
_entity_poly.entity_id
_entity_poly.type
_entity_poly.pdbx_seq_one_letter_code
_entity_poly.pdbx_strand_id
1 'polypeptide(L)'
;MAELDTVKHENEARIRAWGLEVNPGLPLIESLDEVSPRTARDVAARGSALGYVVGIGFGADPVELRRDLERFGLWDWVSARERGMLTEGASRQDEIDCTWLTEGIQALGYCLGIVDMDPSRHCDDDLADRFPLGVDPQRFISAATLRPLDEIQAQVDLHYRLHWYVRQCELTGVPPKFVDGGVIRERRRALDWVYGVEADWDDVPCDT
;
A
#
# COMPACT_ATOMS: atom_id res chain seq x y z
N MET A 1 1.16 -9.89 22.33
CA MET A 1 0.21 -9.09 23.15
C MET A 1 0.87 -7.85 23.76
N ALA A 2 1.77 -7.94 24.75
CA ALA A 2 2.37 -6.75 25.39
C ALA A 2 3.11 -5.79 24.42
N GLU A 3 3.72 -6.33 23.38
CA GLU A 3 4.39 -5.56 22.32
C GLU A 3 3.39 -4.79 21.43
N LEU A 4 2.33 -5.47 20.95
CA LEU A 4 1.25 -4.84 20.18
C LEU A 4 0.48 -3.78 20.97
N ASP A 5 0.26 -4.01 22.27
CA ASP A 5 -0.31 -2.98 23.14
C ASP A 5 0.61 -1.75 23.18
N THR A 6 1.93 -1.93 23.25
CA THR A 6 2.89 -0.82 23.23
C THR A 6 2.81 -0.05 21.91
N VAL A 7 2.85 -0.74 20.77
CA VAL A 7 2.69 -0.17 19.42
C VAL A 7 1.40 0.66 19.33
N LYS A 8 0.28 0.08 19.77
CA LYS A 8 -1.02 0.77 19.83
C LYS A 8 -0.93 2.08 20.62
N HIS A 9 -0.39 2.05 21.83
CA HIS A 9 -0.36 3.24 22.69
C HIS A 9 0.54 4.34 22.10
N GLU A 10 1.68 3.98 21.51
CA GLU A 10 2.59 4.90 20.84
C GLU A 10 1.93 5.57 19.62
N ASN A 11 1.27 4.78 18.77
CA ASN A 11 0.54 5.29 17.61
C ASN A 11 -0.65 6.16 18.02
N GLU A 12 -1.43 5.77 19.03
CA GLU A 12 -2.50 6.62 19.55
C GLU A 12 -1.96 7.95 20.11
N ALA A 13 -0.82 7.94 20.79
CA ALA A 13 -0.19 9.17 21.27
C ALA A 13 0.26 10.06 20.10
N ARG A 14 0.83 9.48 19.03
CA ARG A 14 1.21 10.18 17.81
C ARG A 14 0.00 10.80 17.09
N ILE A 15 -1.09 10.05 16.95
CA ILE A 15 -2.34 10.52 16.34
C ILE A 15 -2.96 11.67 17.15
N ARG A 16 -2.99 11.56 18.49
CA ARG A 16 -3.44 12.65 19.38
C ARG A 16 -2.54 13.89 19.26
N ALA A 17 -1.23 13.72 19.08
CA ALA A 17 -0.30 14.83 18.89
C ALA A 17 -0.56 15.60 17.57
N TRP A 18 -1.13 14.95 16.56
CA TRP A 18 -1.64 15.60 15.35
C TRP A 18 -3.02 16.24 15.51
N GLY A 19 -3.62 16.15 16.70
CA GLY A 19 -4.95 16.71 17.01
C GLY A 19 -6.09 15.89 16.43
N LEU A 20 -5.87 14.62 16.12
CA LEU A 20 -6.88 13.72 15.56
C LEU A 20 -7.51 12.85 16.66
N GLU A 21 -8.73 12.38 16.40
CA GLU A 21 -9.44 11.48 17.31
C GLU A 21 -8.89 10.05 17.20
N VAL A 22 -8.91 9.33 18.32
CA VAL A 22 -8.56 7.91 18.38
C VAL A 22 -9.68 7.15 19.07
N ASN A 23 -9.83 5.87 18.71
CA ASN A 23 -10.72 4.95 19.39
C ASN A 23 -9.93 3.98 20.27
N PRO A 24 -9.90 4.17 21.60
CA PRO A 24 -9.19 3.27 22.50
C PRO A 24 -9.75 1.84 22.50
N GLY A 25 -11.02 1.69 22.10
CA GLY A 25 -11.70 0.41 21.98
C GLY A 25 -11.47 -0.30 20.64
N LEU A 26 -10.72 0.30 19.71
CA LEU A 26 -10.35 -0.37 18.47
C LEU A 26 -9.50 -1.61 18.79
N PRO A 27 -9.81 -2.79 18.21
CA PRO A 27 -9.03 -4.01 18.38
C PRO A 27 -7.53 -3.82 18.09
N LEU A 28 -6.73 -4.74 18.60
CA LEU A 28 -5.35 -4.88 18.12
C LEU A 28 -5.36 -5.54 16.74
N ILE A 29 -4.37 -5.19 15.93
CA ILE A 29 -4.06 -5.94 14.71
C ILE A 29 -3.57 -7.35 15.07
N GLU A 30 -3.58 -8.27 14.10
CA GLU A 30 -3.03 -9.61 14.22
C GLU A 30 -1.54 -9.55 14.59
N SER A 31 -1.06 -10.49 15.42
CA SER A 31 0.37 -10.59 15.74
C SER A 31 1.16 -11.31 14.64
N LEU A 32 2.50 -11.16 14.65
CA LEU A 32 3.38 -11.76 13.64
C LEU A 32 3.31 -13.30 13.57
N ASP A 33 2.83 -13.97 14.61
CA ASP A 33 2.57 -15.41 14.63
C ASP A 33 1.20 -15.81 14.04
N GLU A 34 0.31 -14.85 13.84
CA GLU A 34 -1.03 -15.04 13.25
C GLU A 34 -1.05 -14.73 11.74
N VAL A 35 -0.06 -14.00 11.24
CA VAL A 35 0.05 -13.59 9.83
C VAL A 35 1.22 -14.28 9.11
N SER A 36 1.24 -14.15 7.78
CA SER A 36 2.34 -14.65 6.94
C SER A 36 2.95 -13.52 6.11
N PRO A 37 3.91 -12.75 6.66
CA PRO A 37 4.48 -11.60 5.99
C PRO A 37 5.13 -11.94 4.65
N ARG A 38 5.02 -11.02 3.69
CA ARG A 38 5.63 -11.14 2.37
C ARG A 38 7.14 -11.04 2.44
N THR A 39 7.81 -11.68 1.50
CA THR A 39 9.27 -11.55 1.38
C THR A 39 9.63 -10.23 0.66
N ALA A 40 10.87 -9.75 0.86
CA ALA A 40 11.37 -8.58 0.15
C ALA A 40 11.24 -8.69 -1.38
N ARG A 41 11.42 -9.91 -1.91
CA ARG A 41 11.28 -10.18 -3.34
C ARG A 41 9.84 -10.04 -3.81
N ASP A 42 8.89 -10.55 -3.03
CA ASP A 42 7.46 -10.43 -3.35
C ASP A 42 7.04 -8.96 -3.38
N VAL A 43 7.45 -8.19 -2.38
CA VAL A 43 7.16 -6.75 -2.29
C VAL A 43 7.81 -5.96 -3.43
N ALA A 44 9.08 -6.23 -3.75
CA ALA A 44 9.79 -5.58 -4.85
C ALA A 44 9.20 -5.93 -6.22
N ALA A 45 8.83 -7.18 -6.44
CA ALA A 45 8.23 -7.63 -7.69
C ALA A 45 6.82 -7.04 -7.87
N ARG A 46 6.01 -7.05 -6.80
CA ARG A 46 4.68 -6.42 -6.81
C ARG A 46 4.76 -4.92 -7.04
N GLY A 47 5.64 -4.20 -6.34
CA GLY A 47 5.83 -2.77 -6.56
C GLY A 47 6.32 -2.44 -7.97
N SER A 48 7.21 -3.26 -8.53
CA SER A 48 7.66 -3.11 -9.93
C SER A 48 6.52 -3.34 -10.92
N ALA A 49 5.65 -4.34 -10.69
CA ALA A 49 4.49 -4.60 -11.53
C ALA A 49 3.45 -3.46 -11.45
N LEU A 50 3.15 -2.98 -10.24
CA LEU A 50 2.24 -1.85 -10.03
C LEU A 50 2.71 -0.58 -10.73
N GLY A 51 4.02 -0.34 -10.81
CA GLY A 51 4.60 0.77 -11.56
C GLY A 51 4.23 0.79 -13.06
N TYR A 52 3.87 -0.35 -13.65
CA TYR A 52 3.26 -0.41 -14.98
C TYR A 52 1.74 -0.26 -14.94
N VAL A 53 1.07 -0.93 -14.00
CA VAL A 53 -0.40 -0.91 -13.87
C VAL A 53 -0.92 0.52 -13.68
N VAL A 54 -0.22 1.37 -12.92
CA VAL A 54 -0.60 2.79 -12.76
C VAL A 54 -0.66 3.55 -14.09
N GLY A 55 0.08 3.09 -15.11
CA GLY A 55 0.06 3.65 -16.46
C GLY A 55 -1.34 3.67 -17.08
N ILE A 56 -2.22 2.71 -16.71
CA ILE A 56 -3.63 2.71 -17.13
C ILE A 56 -4.32 4.02 -16.71
N GLY A 57 -4.16 4.43 -15.47
CA GLY A 57 -4.75 5.65 -14.93
C GLY A 57 -4.20 6.94 -15.55
N PHE A 58 -3.02 6.87 -16.16
CA PHE A 58 -2.37 7.98 -16.86
C PHE A 58 -2.47 7.89 -18.39
N GLY A 59 -3.30 6.98 -18.91
CA GLY A 59 -3.62 6.88 -20.34
C GLY A 59 -2.54 6.21 -21.20
N ALA A 60 -1.65 5.41 -20.61
CA ALA A 60 -0.74 4.57 -21.37
C ALA A 60 -1.50 3.41 -22.05
N ASP A 61 -0.98 2.92 -23.18
CA ASP A 61 -1.60 1.82 -23.94
C ASP A 61 -1.51 0.50 -23.15
N PRO A 62 -2.64 -0.11 -22.75
CA PRO A 62 -2.65 -1.39 -22.03
C PRO A 62 -1.89 -2.52 -22.75
N VAL A 63 -1.86 -2.51 -24.10
CA VAL A 63 -1.12 -3.50 -24.88
C VAL A 63 0.38 -3.35 -24.69
N GLU A 64 0.89 -2.11 -24.66
CA GLU A 64 2.31 -1.83 -24.40
C GLU A 64 2.69 -2.16 -22.97
N LEU A 65 1.87 -1.76 -21.99
CA LEU A 65 2.07 -2.08 -20.58
C LEU A 65 2.15 -3.59 -20.35
N ARG A 66 1.19 -4.34 -20.92
CA ARG A 66 1.18 -5.81 -20.85
C ARG A 66 2.44 -6.41 -21.47
N ARG A 67 2.85 -5.95 -22.66
CA ARG A 67 4.05 -6.45 -23.34
C ARG A 67 5.29 -6.27 -22.47
N ASP A 68 5.42 -5.11 -21.82
CA ASP A 68 6.57 -4.83 -20.96
C ASP A 68 6.52 -5.66 -19.66
N LEU A 69 5.33 -5.82 -19.04
CA LEU A 69 5.13 -6.72 -17.90
C LEU A 69 5.52 -8.18 -18.21
N GLU A 70 5.10 -8.71 -19.36
CA GLU A 70 5.47 -10.06 -19.82
C GLU A 70 6.97 -10.16 -20.11
N ARG A 71 7.54 -9.17 -20.82
CA ARG A 71 8.96 -9.10 -21.16
C ARG A 71 9.86 -9.12 -19.92
N PHE A 72 9.46 -8.43 -18.86
CA PHE A 72 10.23 -8.32 -17.61
C PHE A 72 9.90 -9.40 -16.58
N GLY A 73 9.02 -10.35 -16.91
CA GLY A 73 8.62 -11.44 -16.01
C GLY A 73 7.81 -10.96 -14.80
N LEU A 74 7.11 -9.84 -14.94
CA LEU A 74 6.26 -9.24 -13.90
C LEU A 74 4.80 -9.64 -14.00
N TRP A 75 4.38 -10.30 -15.08
CA TRP A 75 2.98 -10.66 -15.31
C TRP A 75 2.37 -11.48 -14.16
N ASP A 76 3.13 -12.39 -13.56
CA ASP A 76 2.68 -13.20 -12.42
C ASP A 76 2.46 -12.40 -11.13
N TRP A 77 2.92 -11.15 -11.09
CA TRP A 77 2.73 -10.21 -9.99
C TRP A 77 1.59 -9.22 -10.23
N VAL A 78 0.85 -9.36 -11.33
CA VAL A 78 -0.33 -8.55 -11.67
C VAL A 78 -1.59 -9.26 -11.15
N SER A 79 -2.45 -8.53 -10.42
CA SER A 79 -3.65 -9.10 -9.81
C SER A 79 -4.71 -9.49 -10.85
N ALA A 80 -5.74 -10.23 -10.44
CA ALA A 80 -6.79 -10.67 -11.35
C ALA A 80 -7.56 -9.49 -11.95
N ARG A 81 -7.91 -8.50 -11.12
CA ARG A 81 -8.57 -7.26 -11.56
C ARG A 81 -7.69 -6.50 -12.55
N GLU A 82 -6.40 -6.38 -12.26
CA GLU A 82 -5.45 -5.67 -13.13
C GLU A 82 -5.22 -6.35 -14.46
N ARG A 83 -5.16 -7.69 -14.48
CA ARG A 83 -5.11 -8.46 -15.71
C ARG A 83 -6.34 -8.16 -16.58
N GLY A 84 -7.53 -8.14 -15.99
CA GLY A 84 -8.76 -7.74 -16.68
C GLY A 84 -8.62 -6.37 -17.34
N MET A 85 -8.13 -5.36 -16.62
CA MET A 85 -7.91 -4.02 -17.17
C MET A 85 -6.89 -4.01 -18.32
N LEU A 86 -5.81 -4.79 -18.21
CA LEU A 86 -4.74 -4.87 -19.21
C LEU A 86 -5.13 -5.66 -20.47
N THR A 87 -6.12 -6.55 -20.39
CA THR A 87 -6.51 -7.42 -21.53
C THR A 87 -7.86 -7.11 -22.12
N GLU A 88 -8.83 -6.71 -21.30
CA GLU A 88 -10.23 -6.49 -21.69
C GLU A 88 -10.57 -4.99 -21.77
N GLY A 89 -9.74 -4.14 -21.14
CA GLY A 89 -9.90 -2.70 -21.07
C GLY A 89 -10.34 -2.25 -19.67
N ALA A 90 -10.08 -0.97 -19.37
CA ALA A 90 -10.44 -0.34 -18.10
C ALA A 90 -11.68 0.53 -18.26
N SER A 91 -12.56 0.56 -17.26
CA SER A 91 -13.58 1.60 -17.16
C SER A 91 -12.97 2.93 -16.69
N ARG A 92 -13.73 4.02 -16.79
CA ARG A 92 -13.28 5.31 -16.23
C ARG A 92 -13.01 5.24 -14.72
N GLN A 93 -13.78 4.44 -13.98
CA GLN A 93 -13.55 4.27 -12.56
C GLN A 93 -12.26 3.48 -12.31
N ASP A 94 -12.00 2.46 -13.13
CA ASP A 94 -10.76 1.69 -13.06
C ASP A 94 -9.52 2.54 -13.34
N GLU A 95 -9.58 3.46 -14.31
CA GLU A 95 -8.51 4.43 -14.57
C GLU A 95 -8.23 5.30 -13.34
N ILE A 96 -9.29 5.83 -12.70
CA ILE A 96 -9.16 6.61 -11.46
C ILE A 96 -8.56 5.76 -10.35
N ASP A 97 -9.06 4.54 -10.14
CA ASP A 97 -8.54 3.61 -9.13
C ASP A 97 -7.06 3.27 -9.39
N CYS A 98 -6.65 3.15 -10.65
CA CYS A 98 -5.25 2.93 -11.02
C CYS A 98 -4.34 4.10 -10.65
N THR A 99 -4.83 5.35 -10.65
CA THR A 99 -4.02 6.49 -10.19
C THR A 99 -3.73 6.41 -8.69
N TRP A 100 -4.65 5.87 -7.90
CA TRP A 100 -4.55 5.71 -6.46
C TRP A 100 -3.54 4.63 -6.04
N LEU A 101 -3.24 3.66 -6.92
CA LEU A 101 -2.21 2.64 -6.68
C LEU A 101 -0.81 3.24 -6.43
N THR A 102 -0.56 4.49 -6.85
CA THR A 102 0.68 5.22 -6.53
C THR A 102 0.92 5.33 -5.02
N GLU A 103 -0.14 5.49 -4.23
CA GLU A 103 -0.05 5.51 -2.75
C GLU A 103 0.26 4.13 -2.18
N GLY A 104 -0.27 3.07 -2.80
CA GLY A 104 0.12 1.70 -2.50
C GLY A 104 1.60 1.45 -2.79
N ILE A 105 2.11 1.95 -3.92
CA ILE A 105 3.54 1.87 -4.28
C ILE A 105 4.41 2.62 -3.26
N GLN A 106 3.99 3.80 -2.76
CA GLN A 106 4.70 4.50 -1.67
C GLN A 106 4.84 3.60 -0.43
N ALA A 107 3.75 2.92 -0.03
CA ALA A 107 3.77 2.00 1.10
C ALA A 107 4.68 0.78 0.86
N LEU A 108 4.66 0.19 -0.35
CA LEU A 108 5.58 -0.90 -0.70
C LEU A 108 7.04 -0.41 -0.69
N GLY A 109 7.31 0.78 -1.21
CA GLY A 109 8.63 1.42 -1.17
C GLY A 109 9.11 1.70 0.26
N TYR A 110 8.20 2.12 1.15
CA TYR A 110 8.49 2.25 2.57
C TYR A 110 8.92 0.90 3.15
N CYS A 111 8.16 -0.17 2.92
CA CYS A 111 8.49 -1.51 3.40
C CYS A 111 9.84 -2.01 2.86
N LEU A 112 10.24 -1.59 1.65
CA LEU A 112 11.55 -1.90 1.06
C LEU A 112 12.69 -1.01 1.60
N GLY A 113 12.39 0.02 2.38
CA GLY A 113 13.38 0.95 2.93
C GLY A 113 13.98 1.91 1.90
N ILE A 114 13.33 2.11 0.74
CA ILE A 114 13.83 2.96 -0.35
C ILE A 114 13.20 4.36 -0.36
N VAL A 115 12.10 4.53 0.37
CA VAL A 115 11.44 5.82 0.64
C VAL A 115 11.00 5.89 2.11
N ASP A 116 10.66 7.11 2.55
CA ASP A 116 9.96 7.35 3.81
C ASP A 116 8.46 7.53 3.55
N MET A 117 7.64 7.55 4.61
CA MET A 117 6.19 7.66 4.46
C MET A 117 5.59 8.59 5.51
N ASP A 118 5.18 9.77 5.07
CA ASP A 118 4.44 10.77 5.85
C ASP A 118 2.94 10.61 5.57
N PRO A 119 2.10 10.26 6.56
CA PRO A 119 0.66 10.06 6.34
C PRO A 119 -0.10 11.34 5.96
N SER A 120 0.51 12.52 6.09
CA SER A 120 -0.09 13.80 5.71
C SER A 120 0.17 14.23 4.27
N ARG A 121 0.99 13.46 3.53
CA ARG A 121 1.39 13.77 2.16
C ARG A 121 0.94 12.66 1.23
N HIS A 122 0.68 13.05 -0.02
CA HIS A 122 0.62 12.12 -1.14
C HIS A 122 1.98 11.45 -1.39
N CYS A 123 2.01 10.47 -2.29
CA CYS A 123 3.23 9.83 -2.74
C CYS A 123 4.28 10.85 -3.24
N ASP A 124 5.55 10.49 -3.15
CA ASP A 124 6.65 11.38 -3.55
C ASP A 124 6.62 11.64 -5.06
N ASP A 125 6.91 12.88 -5.47
CA ASP A 125 6.97 13.27 -6.89
C ASP A 125 8.02 12.46 -7.68
N ASP A 126 9.07 11.98 -7.01
CA ASP A 126 10.16 11.17 -7.56
C ASP A 126 9.99 9.66 -7.29
N LEU A 127 8.82 9.20 -6.82
CA LEU A 127 8.59 7.79 -6.49
C LEU A 127 8.86 6.85 -7.68
N ALA A 128 8.55 7.29 -8.90
CA ALA A 128 8.80 6.52 -10.11
C ALA A 128 10.29 6.19 -10.31
N ASP A 129 11.20 7.08 -9.88
CA ASP A 129 12.65 6.90 -9.98
C ASP A 129 13.19 5.85 -8.99
N ARG A 130 12.36 5.46 -8.01
CA ARG A 130 12.70 4.47 -6.97
C ARG A 130 12.47 3.03 -7.41
N PHE A 131 11.70 2.83 -8.49
CA PHE A 131 11.41 1.52 -9.07
C PHE A 131 12.02 1.38 -10.47
N PRO A 132 12.38 0.15 -10.90
CA PRO A 132 13.02 -0.11 -12.19
C PRO A 132 12.04 -0.05 -13.36
N LEU A 133 11.50 1.13 -13.68
CA LEU A 133 10.57 1.30 -14.80
C LEU A 133 11.33 1.33 -16.14
N GLY A 134 10.84 0.56 -17.12
CA GLY A 134 11.41 0.50 -18.47
C GLY A 134 12.72 -0.29 -18.62
N VAL A 135 13.21 -0.90 -17.53
CA VAL A 135 14.44 -1.70 -17.50
C VAL A 135 14.19 -3.04 -16.81
N ASP A 136 15.12 -3.98 -16.93
CA ASP A 136 15.02 -5.29 -16.29
C ASP A 136 15.02 -5.18 -14.75
N PRO A 137 13.94 -5.57 -14.05
CA PRO A 137 13.79 -5.41 -12.60
C PRO A 137 14.52 -6.48 -11.79
N GLN A 138 15.07 -7.54 -12.42
CA GLN A 138 15.59 -8.71 -11.70
C GLN A 138 16.71 -8.37 -10.71
N ARG A 139 17.56 -7.39 -11.04
CA ARG A 139 18.60 -6.92 -10.12
C ARG A 139 18.01 -6.19 -8.90
N PHE A 140 16.99 -5.37 -9.11
CA PHE A 140 16.30 -4.67 -8.03
C PHE A 140 15.58 -5.68 -7.11
N ILE A 141 14.81 -6.61 -7.69
CA ILE A 141 14.07 -7.64 -6.95
C ILE A 141 15.03 -8.53 -6.15
N SER A 142 16.12 -9.00 -6.76
CA SER A 142 17.06 -9.91 -6.09
C SER A 142 17.87 -9.26 -4.96
N ALA A 143 18.12 -7.94 -5.05
CA ALA A 143 18.84 -7.16 -4.05
C ALA A 143 17.93 -6.52 -2.99
N ALA A 144 16.60 -6.65 -3.14
CA ALA A 144 15.63 -6.06 -2.24
C ALA A 144 15.78 -6.58 -0.80
N THR A 145 15.57 -5.67 0.16
CA THR A 145 15.49 -5.95 1.59
C THR A 145 14.21 -5.36 2.14
N LEU A 146 13.66 -5.96 3.20
CA LEU A 146 12.59 -5.33 3.95
C LEU A 146 13.15 -4.54 5.13
N ARG A 147 12.43 -3.48 5.49
CA ARG A 147 12.51 -2.92 6.85
C ARG A 147 12.19 -4.02 7.88
N PRO A 148 12.68 -3.87 9.11
CA PRO A 148 12.32 -4.76 10.21
C PRO A 148 10.79 -4.93 10.32
N LEU A 149 10.33 -6.17 10.60
CA LEU A 149 8.89 -6.49 10.60
C LEU A 149 8.12 -5.77 11.70
N ASP A 150 8.77 -5.44 12.82
CA ASP A 150 8.25 -4.60 13.90
C ASP A 150 8.02 -3.16 13.43
N GLU A 151 8.92 -2.58 12.61
CA GLU A 151 8.68 -1.27 11.98
C GLU A 151 7.49 -1.30 11.02
N ILE A 152 7.33 -2.39 10.26
CA ILE A 152 6.19 -2.57 9.35
C ILE A 152 4.90 -2.76 10.15
N GLN A 153 4.91 -3.58 11.21
CA GLN A 153 3.78 -3.78 12.12
C GLN A 153 3.32 -2.47 12.76
N ALA A 154 4.25 -1.62 13.18
CA ALA A 154 3.92 -0.30 13.71
C ALA A 154 3.21 0.60 12.68
N GLN A 155 3.59 0.52 11.40
CA GLN A 155 2.92 1.26 10.33
C GLN A 155 1.55 0.68 9.95
N VAL A 156 1.40 -0.64 10.00
CA VAL A 156 0.11 -1.33 9.83
C VAL A 156 -0.88 -0.84 10.89
N ASP A 157 -0.51 -0.87 12.18
CA ASP A 157 -1.38 -0.37 13.27
C ASP A 157 -1.68 1.13 13.11
N LEU A 158 -0.69 1.94 12.71
CA LEU A 158 -0.89 3.37 12.47
C LEU A 158 -1.95 3.62 11.39
N HIS A 159 -1.83 2.94 10.24
CA HIS A 159 -2.76 3.12 9.12
C HIS A 159 -4.14 2.52 9.40
N TYR A 160 -4.21 1.42 10.16
CA TYR A 160 -5.47 0.87 10.66
C TYR A 160 -6.23 1.89 11.52
N ARG A 161 -5.53 2.55 12.46
CA ARG A 161 -6.12 3.57 13.33
C ARG A 161 -6.48 4.86 12.59
N LEU A 162 -5.64 5.31 11.66
CA LEU A 162 -5.94 6.46 10.82
C LEU A 162 -7.12 6.19 9.88
N HIS A 163 -7.24 4.96 9.37
CA HIS A 163 -8.38 4.59 8.53
C HIS A 163 -9.69 4.62 9.33
N TRP A 164 -9.68 4.13 10.57
CA TRP A 164 -10.82 4.31 11.47
C TRP A 164 -11.18 5.79 11.67
N TYR A 165 -10.18 6.66 11.90
CA TYR A 165 -10.41 8.11 12.06
C TYR A 165 -11.06 8.72 10.81
N VAL A 166 -10.54 8.40 9.62
CA VAL A 166 -11.11 8.84 8.34
C VAL A 166 -12.57 8.40 8.20
N ARG A 167 -12.87 7.13 8.51
CA ARG A 167 -14.24 6.60 8.46
C ARG A 167 -15.16 7.26 9.46
N GLN A 168 -14.69 7.55 10.67
CA GLN A 168 -15.46 8.28 11.67
C GLN A 168 -15.80 9.70 11.21
N CYS A 169 -14.85 10.39 10.58
CA CYS A 169 -15.05 11.68 9.94
C CYS A 169 -16.14 11.62 8.86
N GLU A 170 -16.08 10.65 7.96
CA GLU A 170 -17.09 10.44 6.91
C GLU A 170 -18.49 10.17 7.50
N LEU A 171 -18.58 9.28 8.50
CA LEU A 171 -19.84 8.92 9.17
C LEU A 171 -20.49 10.10 9.90
N THR A 172 -19.67 11.00 10.44
CA THR A 172 -20.14 12.18 11.17
C THR A 172 -20.29 13.42 10.29
N GLY A 173 -19.98 13.32 8.99
CA GLY A 173 -20.06 14.42 8.03
C GLY A 173 -19.03 15.52 8.27
N VAL A 174 -17.91 15.20 8.93
CA VAL A 174 -16.80 16.11 9.21
C VAL A 174 -15.61 15.73 8.34
N PRO A 175 -15.07 16.62 7.49
CA PRO A 175 -13.88 16.30 6.71
C PRO A 175 -12.69 15.92 7.61
N PRO A 176 -11.94 14.85 7.27
CA PRO A 176 -10.73 14.51 8.01
C PRO A 176 -9.73 15.65 7.91
N LYS A 177 -9.03 15.90 9.02
CA LYS A 177 -7.92 16.86 9.07
C LYS A 177 -6.61 16.10 8.93
N PHE A 178 -5.57 16.79 8.48
CA PHE A 178 -4.19 16.31 8.42
C PHE A 178 -3.91 15.17 7.41
N VAL A 179 -4.84 14.25 7.21
CA VAL A 179 -4.71 13.11 6.29
C VAL A 179 -5.76 13.14 5.18
N ASP A 180 -5.43 12.55 4.04
CA ASP A 180 -6.38 12.27 2.96
C ASP A 180 -6.91 10.82 3.07
N GLY A 181 -8.23 10.66 2.95
CA GLY A 181 -8.87 9.35 3.13
C GLY A 181 -8.50 8.32 2.06
N GLY A 182 -8.32 8.75 0.81
CA GLY A 182 -7.84 7.89 -0.27
C GLY A 182 -6.41 7.43 -0.02
N VAL A 183 -5.53 8.35 0.36
CA VAL A 183 -4.13 8.05 0.70
C VAL A 183 -4.04 6.99 1.81
N ILE A 184 -4.76 7.18 2.91
CA ILE A 184 -4.72 6.26 4.05
C ILE A 184 -5.26 4.88 3.65
N ARG A 185 -6.34 4.82 2.88
CA ARG A 185 -6.94 3.55 2.44
C ARG A 185 -5.99 2.74 1.57
N GLU A 186 -5.40 3.35 0.55
CA GLU A 186 -4.52 2.63 -0.38
C GLU A 186 -3.20 2.19 0.28
N ARG A 187 -2.63 3.04 1.14
CA ARG A 187 -1.43 2.68 1.91
C ARG A 187 -1.72 1.54 2.88
N ARG A 188 -2.86 1.58 3.57
CA ARG A 188 -3.29 0.48 4.45
C ARG A 188 -3.40 -0.83 3.67
N ARG A 189 -4.08 -0.83 2.53
CA ARG A 189 -4.21 -2.04 1.69
C ARG A 189 -2.85 -2.65 1.34
N ALA A 190 -1.89 -1.81 0.94
CA ALA A 190 -0.54 -2.28 0.63
C ALA A 190 0.20 -2.80 1.87
N LEU A 191 0.09 -2.12 3.02
CA LEU A 191 0.69 -2.54 4.28
C LEU A 191 0.11 -3.87 4.78
N ASP A 192 -1.21 -4.04 4.77
CA ASP A 192 -1.91 -5.25 5.19
C ASP A 192 -1.52 -6.45 4.30
N TRP A 193 -1.35 -6.21 3.00
CA TRP A 193 -0.82 -7.22 2.08
C TRP A 193 0.63 -7.61 2.40
N VAL A 194 1.51 -6.64 2.69
CA VAL A 194 2.91 -6.92 3.08
C VAL A 194 2.98 -7.66 4.40
N TYR A 195 2.14 -7.27 5.36
CA TYR A 195 2.05 -7.87 6.68
C TYR A 195 1.48 -9.29 6.63
N GLY A 196 0.69 -9.60 5.60
CA GLY A 196 0.17 -10.94 5.34
C GLY A 196 -1.17 -11.21 5.99
N VAL A 197 -2.03 -10.19 6.10
CA VAL A 197 -3.42 -10.31 6.57
C VAL A 197 -4.27 -11.09 5.54
N GLU A 198 -4.05 -10.81 4.26
CA GLU A 198 -4.65 -11.52 3.13
C GLU A 198 -3.58 -11.78 2.07
N ALA A 199 -3.65 -12.96 1.44
CA ALA A 199 -2.74 -13.35 0.40
C ALA A 199 -3.08 -12.69 -0.94
N ASP A 200 -4.35 -12.69 -1.34
CA ASP A 200 -4.74 -12.07 -2.60
C ASP A 200 -4.72 -10.53 -2.47
N TRP A 201 -4.01 -9.86 -3.38
CA TRP A 201 -3.99 -8.40 -3.43
C TRP A 201 -5.39 -7.81 -3.62
N ASP A 202 -6.24 -8.46 -4.40
CA ASP A 202 -7.59 -7.97 -4.71
C ASP A 202 -8.58 -8.15 -3.54
N ASP A 203 -8.29 -9.06 -2.61
CA ASP A 203 -9.17 -9.39 -1.48
C ASP A 203 -8.74 -8.76 -0.15
N VAL A 204 -7.65 -7.98 -0.13
CA VAL A 204 -7.17 -7.33 1.10
C VAL A 204 -8.28 -6.48 1.74
N PRO A 205 -8.67 -6.76 2.99
CA PRO A 205 -9.77 -6.07 3.64
C PRO A 205 -9.43 -4.59 3.86
N CYS A 206 -10.33 -3.73 3.41
CA CYS A 206 -10.27 -2.29 3.66
C CYS A 206 -11.39 -1.83 4.60
N ASP A 207 -12.01 -2.73 5.36
CA ASP A 207 -13.00 -2.39 6.38
C ASP A 207 -12.35 -2.06 7.73
N THR A 208 -12.98 -1.16 8.48
CA THR A 208 -12.67 -0.70 9.84
C THR A 208 -13.96 -0.34 10.53
#